data_AF-A0A259PM74-F1
#
_entry.id   AF-A0A259PM74-F1
#
_cell.length_a   1.000
_cell.length_b   1.000
_cell.length_c   1.000
_cell.angle_alpha   90.00
_cell.angle_beta   90.00
_cell.angle_gamma   90.00
#
_symmetry.space_group_name_H-M   'P 1'
#
loop_
_entity.id
_entity.type
_entity.pdbx_description
1 polymer ?
#
loop_
_entity_poly.entity_id
_entity_poly.type
_entity_poly.pdbx_seq_one_letter_code
_entity_poly.pdbx_strand_id
1 'polypeptide(L)'
;MSSTAPDTSAVTFADLGLPEPILAALKDVGYETPSPIQAATIPPLLEGHDLVGQAQTGTGKTAAFALPILAKIDVARKEPQALVLAPTRELAIQVAEAFARYATHLPGFHVLPIYGGQSYVPQLASLKRGAHVVVGTPGRIIDHLERGTL
;
A
#
# COMPACT_ATOMS: atom_id res chain seq x y z
N MET A 1 6.68 39.41 -30.22
CA MET A 1 6.09 38.07 -30.43
C MET A 1 6.29 37.28 -29.15
N SER A 2 5.31 37.32 -28.24
CA SER A 2 5.38 36.56 -26.99
C SER A 2 5.10 35.10 -27.30
N SER A 3 6.10 34.26 -27.07
CA SER A 3 5.94 32.80 -27.05
C SER A 3 5.33 32.41 -25.71
N THR A 4 4.01 32.23 -25.66
CA THR A 4 3.34 31.50 -24.59
C THR A 4 3.70 30.03 -24.74
N ALA A 5 4.61 29.54 -23.89
CA ALA A 5 4.81 28.11 -23.69
C ALA A 5 3.48 27.49 -23.18
N PRO A 6 3.13 26.26 -23.59
CA PRO A 6 1.86 25.65 -23.20
C PRO A 6 1.83 25.37 -21.69
N ASP A 7 0.71 25.72 -21.05
CA ASP A 7 0.36 25.29 -19.69
C ASP A 7 0.38 23.76 -19.64
N THR A 8 1.44 23.19 -19.08
CA THR A 8 1.46 21.77 -18.75
C THR A 8 0.63 21.62 -17.49
N SER A 9 -0.65 21.27 -17.63
CA SER A 9 -1.49 20.89 -16.48
C SER A 9 -0.78 19.75 -15.74
N ALA A 10 -0.22 20.04 -14.56
CA ALA A 10 0.50 19.07 -13.76
C ALA A 10 -0.46 17.93 -13.37
N VAL A 11 -0.06 16.68 -13.63
CA VAL A 11 -0.83 15.48 -13.26
C VAL A 11 -1.10 15.49 -11.75
N THR A 12 -2.34 15.30 -11.35
CA THR A 12 -2.79 15.23 -9.95
C THR A 12 -3.11 13.79 -9.55
N PHE A 13 -3.30 13.52 -8.25
CA PHE A 13 -3.74 12.19 -7.81
C PHE A 13 -5.13 11.79 -8.31
N ALA A 14 -6.03 12.77 -8.53
CA ALA A 14 -7.35 12.52 -9.06
C ALA A 14 -7.31 12.01 -10.51
N ASP A 15 -6.28 12.40 -11.27
CA ASP A 15 -6.06 11.96 -12.65
C ASP A 15 -5.55 10.51 -12.73
N LEU A 16 -5.16 9.90 -11.60
CA LEU A 16 -4.57 8.54 -11.57
C LEU A 16 -5.60 7.42 -11.38
N GLY A 17 -6.90 7.74 -11.31
CA GLY A 17 -7.97 6.73 -11.21
C GLY A 17 -8.16 6.12 -9.81
N LEU A 18 -7.68 6.78 -8.76
CA LEU A 18 -7.88 6.34 -7.37
C LEU A 18 -9.31 6.65 -6.89
N PRO A 19 -9.91 5.79 -6.03
CA PRO A 19 -11.24 6.03 -5.49
C PRO A 19 -11.25 7.14 -4.43
N GLU A 20 -12.40 7.80 -4.27
CA GLU A 20 -12.57 8.98 -3.41
C GLU A 20 -12.07 8.80 -1.95
N PRO A 21 -12.30 7.67 -1.26
CA PRO A 21 -11.77 7.49 0.10
C PRO A 21 -10.24 7.58 0.17
N ILE A 22 -9.54 7.10 -0.87
CA ILE A 22 -8.08 7.16 -0.92
C ILE A 22 -7.63 8.59 -1.22
N LEU A 23 -8.30 9.30 -2.13
CA LEU A 23 -8.02 10.71 -2.40
C LEU A 23 -8.20 11.59 -1.16
N ALA A 24 -9.25 11.35 -0.37
CA ALA A 24 -9.49 12.01 0.91
C ALA A 24 -8.34 11.74 1.90
N ALA A 25 -7.88 10.49 2.01
CA ALA A 25 -6.75 10.14 2.87
C ALA A 25 -5.45 10.85 2.44
N LEU A 26 -5.19 10.94 1.14
CA LEU A 26 -4.02 11.65 0.60
C LEU A 26 -4.04 13.13 0.94
N LYS A 27 -5.22 13.77 0.87
CA LYS A 27 -5.39 15.17 1.28
C LYS A 27 -5.08 15.37 2.76
N ASP A 28 -5.57 14.47 3.64
CA ASP A 28 -5.30 14.54 5.08
C ASP A 28 -3.82 14.36 5.43
N VAL A 29 -3.12 13.50 4.67
CA VAL A 29 -1.67 13.29 4.81
C VAL A 29 -0.87 14.49 4.26
N GLY A 30 -1.49 15.36 3.47
CA GLY A 30 -0.85 16.53 2.85
C GLY A 30 -0.12 16.22 1.55
N TYR A 31 -0.57 15.20 0.80
CA TYR A 31 -0.04 14.90 -0.53
C TYR A 31 -0.67 15.84 -1.55
N GLU A 32 0.15 16.66 -2.20
CA GLU A 32 -0.32 17.65 -3.19
C GLU A 32 -0.25 17.10 -4.62
N THR A 33 0.91 16.58 -5.02
CA THR A 33 1.17 16.08 -6.38
C THR A 33 1.85 14.72 -6.33
N PRO A 34 1.54 13.81 -7.28
CA PRO A 34 2.19 12.52 -7.36
C PRO A 34 3.65 12.67 -7.79
N SER A 35 4.53 11.91 -7.15
CA SER A 35 5.92 11.79 -7.61
C SER A 35 5.97 11.06 -8.96
N PRO A 36 7.07 11.19 -9.74
CA PRO A 36 7.17 10.53 -11.04
C PRO A 36 6.96 9.01 -11.00
N ILE A 37 7.45 8.34 -9.94
CA ILE A 37 7.24 6.89 -9.77
C ILE A 37 5.76 6.58 -9.49
N GLN A 38 5.06 7.41 -8.71
CA GLN A 38 3.64 7.23 -8.42
C GLN A 38 2.78 7.43 -9.68
N ALA A 39 3.01 8.52 -10.42
CA ALA A 39 2.30 8.81 -11.65
C ALA A 39 2.51 7.71 -12.71
N ALA A 40 3.71 7.14 -12.79
CA ALA A 40 4.05 6.08 -13.74
C ALA A 40 3.50 4.69 -13.36
N THR A 41 3.34 4.38 -12.06
CA THR A 41 2.98 3.01 -11.63
C THR A 41 1.53 2.86 -11.19
N ILE A 42 0.86 3.91 -10.70
CA ILE A 42 -0.49 3.77 -10.14
C ILE A 42 -1.50 3.32 -11.21
N PRO A 43 -1.63 4.00 -12.37
CA PRO A 43 -2.58 3.57 -13.40
C PRO A 43 -2.39 2.11 -13.88
N PRO A 44 -1.18 1.64 -14.28
CA PRO A 44 -1.02 0.26 -14.71
C PRO A 44 -1.27 -0.78 -13.60
N LEU A 45 -0.97 -0.46 -12.32
CA LEU A 45 -1.30 -1.35 -11.20
C LEU A 45 -2.82 -1.45 -10.97
N LEU A 46 -3.57 -0.36 -11.18
CA LEU A 46 -5.03 -0.39 -11.13
C LEU A 46 -5.61 -1.26 -12.25
N GLU A 47 -5.00 -1.26 -13.43
CA GLU A 47 -5.36 -2.15 -14.54
C GLU A 47 -5.01 -3.62 -14.27
N GLY A 48 -4.15 -3.89 -13.28
CA GLY A 48 -3.75 -5.25 -12.90
C GLY A 48 -2.51 -5.76 -13.63
N HIS A 49 -1.71 -4.86 -14.21
CA HIS A 49 -0.44 -5.22 -14.81
C HIS A 49 0.65 -5.50 -13.76
N ASP A 50 1.51 -6.48 -14.07
CA ASP A 50 2.75 -6.70 -13.32
C ASP A 50 3.77 -5.61 -13.65
N LEU A 51 4.54 -5.17 -12.66
CA LEU A 51 5.51 -4.08 -12.83
C LEU A 51 6.83 -4.34 -12.10
N VAL A 52 7.90 -3.81 -12.68
CA VAL A 52 9.20 -3.62 -12.04
C VAL A 52 9.47 -2.12 -11.95
N GLY A 53 9.45 -1.58 -10.74
CA GLY A 53 9.67 -0.16 -10.49
C GLY A 53 11.03 0.10 -9.83
N GLN A 54 11.83 0.97 -10.43
CA GLN A 54 13.09 1.44 -9.85
C GLN A 54 13.02 2.94 -9.56
N ALA A 55 13.24 3.32 -8.30
CA ALA A 55 13.38 4.72 -7.91
C ALA A 55 14.26 4.86 -6.66
N GLN A 56 14.81 6.05 -6.44
CA GLN A 56 15.63 6.35 -5.26
C GLN A 56 14.81 6.25 -3.95
N THR A 57 15.48 6.05 -2.81
CA THR A 57 14.81 6.05 -1.50
C THR A 57 14.19 7.43 -1.23
N GLY A 58 13.06 7.47 -0.54
CA GLY A 58 12.35 8.72 -0.22
C GLY A 58 11.46 9.27 -1.34
N THR A 59 11.37 8.63 -2.51
CA THR A 59 10.56 9.11 -3.66
C THR A 59 9.08 8.70 -3.61
N GLY A 60 8.57 8.26 -2.45
CA GLY A 60 7.16 7.87 -2.31
C GLY A 60 6.79 6.51 -2.92
N LYS A 61 7.76 5.60 -3.11
CA LYS A 61 7.54 4.22 -3.63
C LYS A 61 6.48 3.44 -2.85
N THR A 62 6.39 3.62 -1.53
CA THR A 62 5.39 2.91 -0.72
C THR A 62 3.98 3.28 -1.15
N ALA A 63 3.68 4.56 -1.34
CA ALA A 63 2.38 4.98 -1.86
C ALA A 63 2.14 4.48 -3.30
N ALA A 64 3.21 4.42 -4.11
CA ALA A 64 3.15 4.00 -5.51
C ALA A 64 2.56 2.58 -5.69
N PHE A 65 2.76 1.66 -4.72
CA PHE A 65 2.10 0.35 -4.71
C PHE A 65 0.95 0.24 -3.70
N ALA A 66 0.99 0.94 -2.56
CA ALA A 66 -0.02 0.80 -1.52
C ALA A 66 -1.38 1.37 -1.96
N LEU A 67 -1.40 2.52 -2.64
CA LEU A 67 -2.63 3.16 -3.10
C LEU A 67 -3.43 2.29 -4.08
N PRO A 68 -2.84 1.72 -5.16
CA PRO A 68 -3.58 0.85 -6.06
C PRO A 68 -3.96 -0.49 -5.41
N ILE A 69 -3.19 -1.00 -4.45
CA ILE A 69 -3.61 -2.17 -3.65
C ILE A 69 -4.86 -1.83 -2.85
N LEU A 70 -4.85 -0.73 -2.10
CA LEU A 70 -6.00 -0.30 -1.28
C LEU A 70 -7.25 -0.05 -2.13
N ALA A 71 -7.09 0.50 -3.33
CA ALA A 71 -8.19 0.71 -4.27
C ALA A 71 -8.90 -0.59 -4.70
N LYS A 72 -8.23 -1.75 -4.56
CA LYS A 72 -8.76 -3.08 -4.91
C LYS A 72 -9.23 -3.90 -3.71
N ILE A 73 -9.03 -3.43 -2.47
CA ILE A 73 -9.43 -4.17 -1.27
C ILE A 73 -10.95 -4.14 -1.09
N ASP A 74 -11.53 -5.32 -0.88
CA ASP A 74 -12.89 -5.49 -0.40
C ASP A 74 -12.91 -5.64 1.12
N VAL A 75 -13.29 -4.57 1.84
CA VAL A 75 -13.31 -4.56 3.31
C VAL A 75 -14.39 -5.46 3.93
N ALA A 76 -15.33 -5.99 3.14
CA ALA A 76 -16.32 -6.96 3.65
C ALA A 76 -15.70 -8.34 3.86
N ARG A 77 -14.61 -8.67 3.13
CA ARG A 77 -13.91 -9.95 3.19
C ARG A 77 -12.74 -9.88 4.17
N LYS A 78 -12.95 -10.42 5.37
CA LYS A 78 -11.98 -10.42 6.48
C LYS A 78 -10.85 -11.45 6.32
N GLU A 79 -10.26 -11.53 5.13
CA GLU A 79 -9.18 -12.44 4.77
C GLU A 79 -8.06 -11.68 4.04
N PRO A 80 -6.81 -12.20 4.05
CA PRO A 80 -5.70 -11.57 3.33
C PRO A 80 -6.00 -11.51 1.82
N GLN A 81 -5.96 -10.30 1.27
CA GLN A 81 -6.17 -10.01 -0.16
C GLN A 81 -4.90 -9.48 -0.83
N ALA A 82 -3.95 -8.97 -0.05
CA ALA A 82 -2.63 -8.59 -0.52
C ALA A 82 -1.53 -8.98 0.47
N LEU A 83 -0.38 -9.38 -0.08
CA LEU A 83 0.84 -9.68 0.64
C LEU A 83 1.97 -8.75 0.16
N VAL A 84 2.62 -8.07 1.10
CA VAL A 84 3.81 -7.25 0.82
C VAL A 84 4.99 -7.83 1.59
N LEU A 85 6.04 -8.20 0.85
CA LEU A 85 7.27 -8.72 1.45
C LEU A 85 8.27 -7.58 1.67
N ALA A 86 8.80 -7.48 2.89
CA ALA A 86 9.84 -6.53 3.26
C ALA A 86 11.06 -7.28 3.81
N PRO A 87 12.29 -6.83 3.51
CA PRO A 87 13.52 -7.52 3.94
C PRO A 87 13.78 -7.43 5.45
N THR A 88 13.26 -6.41 6.13
CA THR A 88 13.49 -6.18 7.56
C THR A 88 12.20 -5.96 8.32
N ARG A 89 12.24 -6.18 9.64
CA ARG A 89 11.11 -5.94 10.54
C ARG A 89 10.70 -4.47 10.52
N GLU A 90 11.66 -3.58 10.58
CA GLU A 90 11.45 -2.13 10.65
C GLU A 90 10.73 -1.65 9.40
N LEU A 91 11.14 -2.14 8.22
CA LEU A 91 10.50 -1.78 6.97
C LEU A 91 9.09 -2.40 6.86
N ALA A 92 8.87 -3.62 7.34
CA ALA A 92 7.53 -4.21 7.39
C ALA A 92 6.56 -3.36 8.24
N ILE A 93 7.03 -2.87 9.39
CA ILE A 93 6.25 -1.98 10.27
C ILE A 93 5.97 -0.65 9.56
N GLN A 94 6.98 0.00 8.98
CA GLN A 94 6.82 1.28 8.28
C GLN A 94 5.85 1.19 7.10
N VAL A 95 5.89 0.08 6.35
CA VAL A 95 4.96 -0.17 5.24
C VAL A 95 3.54 -0.39 5.78
N ALA A 96 3.36 -1.18 6.84
CA ALA A 96 2.05 -1.37 7.46
C ALA A 96 1.46 -0.05 7.99
N GLU A 97 2.27 0.81 8.61
CA GLU A 97 1.87 2.15 9.04
C GLU A 97 1.49 3.06 7.86
N ALA A 98 2.15 2.92 6.70
CA ALA A 98 1.75 3.63 5.49
C ALA A 98 0.37 3.16 5.00
N PHE A 99 0.12 1.85 4.93
CA PHE A 99 -1.22 1.32 4.60
C PHE A 99 -2.29 1.85 5.55
N ALA A 100 -2.04 1.82 6.87
CA ALA A 100 -2.98 2.32 7.86
C ALA A 100 -3.29 3.82 7.66
N ARG A 101 -2.28 4.63 7.34
CA ARG A 101 -2.45 6.07 7.04
C ARG A 101 -3.26 6.32 5.78
N TYR A 102 -3.03 5.55 4.71
CA TYR A 102 -3.76 5.73 3.45
C TYR A 102 -5.18 5.14 3.48
N ALA A 103 -5.49 4.31 4.49
CA ALA A 103 -6.78 3.67 4.66
C ALA A 103 -7.66 4.33 5.74
N THR A 104 -7.34 5.55 6.19
CA THR A 104 -8.09 6.27 7.25
C THR A 104 -9.57 6.44 6.92
N HIS A 105 -9.92 6.53 5.63
CA HIS A 105 -11.30 6.63 5.13
C HIS A 105 -11.88 5.29 4.64
N LEU A 106 -11.24 4.16 4.95
CA LEU A 106 -11.73 2.81 4.67
C LEU A 106 -12.14 2.10 5.97
N PRO A 107 -13.38 2.33 6.48
CA PRO A 107 -13.82 1.72 7.72
C PRO A 107 -13.80 0.19 7.64
N GLY A 108 -13.26 -0.45 8.67
CA GLY A 108 -13.09 -1.90 8.72
C GLY A 108 -11.82 -2.41 8.04
N PHE A 109 -11.02 -1.56 7.40
CA PHE A 109 -9.72 -1.97 6.87
C PHE A 109 -8.76 -2.40 8.00
N HIS A 110 -7.98 -3.43 7.72
CA HIS A 110 -7.01 -4.01 8.65
C HIS A 110 -5.75 -4.42 7.90
N VAL A 111 -4.60 -3.92 8.36
CA VAL A 111 -3.28 -4.33 7.92
C VAL A 111 -2.54 -4.98 9.08
N LEU A 112 -1.83 -6.09 8.81
CA LEU A 112 -1.11 -6.84 9.82
C LEU A 112 0.37 -6.98 9.45
N PRO A 113 1.30 -6.42 10.22
CA PRO A 113 2.71 -6.72 10.06
C PRO A 113 3.07 -8.09 10.68
N ILE A 114 3.81 -8.92 9.94
CA ILE A 114 4.23 -10.29 10.31
C ILE A 114 5.75 -10.43 10.15
N TYR A 115 6.46 -10.62 11.26
CA TYR A 115 7.91 -10.71 11.25
C TYR A 115 8.45 -11.54 12.42
N GLY A 116 9.71 -11.98 12.31
CA GLY A 116 10.41 -12.76 13.33
C GLY A 116 10.78 -11.96 14.60
N GLY A 117 11.24 -12.65 15.64
CA GLY A 117 11.64 -12.01 16.90
C GLY A 117 10.47 -11.61 17.83
N GLN A 118 9.23 -11.90 17.42
CA GLN A 118 8.05 -11.85 18.29
C GLN A 118 7.39 -13.23 18.38
N SER A 119 6.69 -13.47 19.49
CA SER A 119 5.85 -14.65 19.69
C SER A 119 4.83 -14.76 18.55
N TYR A 120 4.48 -15.99 18.18
CA TYR A 120 3.43 -16.26 17.19
C TYR A 120 2.04 -15.89 17.72
N VAL A 121 1.81 -15.99 19.03
CA VAL A 121 0.46 -15.90 19.62
C VAL A 121 -0.26 -14.60 19.24
N PRO A 122 0.36 -13.40 19.35
CA PRO A 122 -0.28 -12.16 18.91
C PRO A 122 -0.58 -12.12 17.41
N GLN A 123 0.31 -12.66 16.57
CA GLN A 123 0.14 -12.70 15.12
C GLN A 123 -1.01 -13.64 14.73
N LEU A 124 -1.08 -14.83 15.34
CA LEU A 124 -2.18 -15.78 15.16
C LEU A 124 -3.53 -15.20 15.62
N ALA A 125 -3.54 -14.51 16.76
CA ALA A 125 -4.76 -13.84 17.24
C ALA A 125 -5.23 -12.75 16.28
N SER A 126 -4.29 -11.98 15.69
CA SER A 126 -4.60 -10.96 14.69
C SER A 126 -5.08 -11.55 13.37
N LEU A 127 -4.44 -12.60 12.86
CA LEU A 127 -4.89 -13.32 11.66
C LEU A 127 -6.30 -13.87 11.83
N LYS A 128 -6.63 -14.45 12.99
CA LYS A 128 -7.98 -14.92 13.31
C LYS A 128 -9.04 -13.82 13.35
N ARG A 129 -8.67 -12.58 13.68
CA ARG A 129 -9.61 -11.43 13.63
C ARG A 129 -9.86 -10.94 12.21
N GLY A 130 -9.02 -11.34 11.25
CA GLY A 130 -9.05 -10.91 9.86
C GLY A 130 -8.08 -9.76 9.59
N ALA A 131 -7.36 -9.87 8.48
CA ALA A 131 -6.47 -8.83 7.94
C ALA A 131 -6.63 -8.81 6.42
N HIS A 132 -6.74 -7.63 5.82
CA HIS A 132 -6.90 -7.46 4.37
C HIS A 132 -5.55 -7.37 3.67
N VAL A 133 -4.59 -6.72 4.33
CA VAL A 133 -3.19 -6.63 3.87
C VAL A 133 -2.28 -7.24 4.91
N VAL A 134 -1.40 -8.13 4.49
CA VAL A 134 -0.30 -8.65 5.30
C VAL A 134 1.00 -8.07 4.79
N VAL A 135 1.80 -7.52 5.70
CA VAL A 135 3.13 -7.00 5.38
C VAL A 135 4.13 -7.78 6.20
N GLY A 136 5.10 -8.46 5.60
CA GLY A 136 5.97 -9.31 6.41
C GLY A 136 7.34 -9.65 5.87
N THR A 137 8.17 -10.19 6.76
CA THR A 137 9.49 -10.69 6.41
C THR A 137 9.38 -12.11 5.85
N PRO A 138 10.13 -12.48 4.79
CA PRO A 138 9.95 -13.75 4.09
C PRO A 138 9.94 -14.97 5.01
N GLY A 139 10.90 -15.09 5.92
CA GLY A 139 10.99 -16.25 6.83
C GLY A 139 9.74 -16.45 7.68
N ARG A 140 9.21 -15.40 8.31
CA ARG A 140 8.01 -15.53 9.17
C ARG A 140 6.73 -15.75 8.37
N ILE A 141 6.65 -15.19 7.15
CA ILE A 141 5.53 -15.48 6.25
C ILE A 141 5.51 -16.96 5.87
N ILE A 142 6.67 -17.52 5.50
CA ILE A 142 6.82 -18.94 5.20
C ILE A 142 6.40 -19.80 6.41
N ASP A 143 6.87 -19.46 7.62
CA ASP A 143 6.46 -20.17 8.84
C ASP A 143 4.92 -20.22 9.02
N HIS A 144 4.22 -19.11 8.71
CA HIS A 144 2.76 -19.05 8.83
C HIS A 144 2.04 -19.86 7.75
N LEU A 145 2.55 -19.87 6.52
CA LEU A 145 2.03 -20.66 5.40
C LEU A 145 2.21 -22.16 5.65
N GLU A 146 3.39 -22.60 6.10
CA GLU A 146 3.66 -24.01 6.44
C GLU A 146 2.76 -24.53 7.57
N ARG A 147 2.32 -23.64 8.46
CA ARG A 147 1.40 -23.95 9.56
C ARG A 147 -0.08 -23.88 9.15
N GLY A 148 -0.40 -23.42 7.93
CA GLY A 148 -1.78 -23.19 7.47
C GLY A 148 -2.51 -22.10 8.27
N THR A 149 -1.77 -21.10 8.74
CA THR A 149 -2.31 -20.00 9.58
C THR A 149 -2.47 -18.68 8.84
N LEU A 150 -1.89 -18.58 7.65
CA LEU A 150 -2.05 -17.50 6.68
C LEU A 150 -2.67 -18.07 5.41
#